data_AF-R4WQM1-F1
#
_entry.id   AF-R4WQM1-F1
#
_cell.length_a   1.000
_cell.length_b   1.000
_cell.length_c   1.000
_cell.angle_alpha   90.00
_cell.angle_beta   90.00
_cell.angle_gamma   90.00
#
_symmetry.space_group_name_H-M   'P 1'
#
loop_
_entity.id
_entity.type
_entity.pdbx_description
1 polymer ?
#
loop_
_entity_poly.entity_id
_entity_poly.type
_entity_poly.pdbx_seq_one_letter_code
_entity_poly.pdbx_strand_id
1 'polypeptide(L)' 'MLARYRNRIVEVLGEARGQRVMIRSIHDDGVERRTAVKWINLLPVDAELF' A
#
# COMPACT_ATOMS: atom_id res chain seq x y z
N MET A 1 -4.79 -3.39 -7.29
CA MET A 1 -5.76 -3.09 -6.19
C MET A 1 -5.25 -1.88 -5.42
N LEU A 2 -6.10 -0.90 -5.08
CA LEU A 2 -5.71 0.21 -4.21
C LEU A 2 -5.97 -0.14 -2.75
N ALA A 3 -5.12 0.36 -1.87
CA ALA A 3 -5.24 0.20 -0.42
C ALA A 3 -4.72 1.46 0.29
N ARG A 4 -5.07 1.62 1.56
CA ARG A 4 -4.46 2.59 2.47
C ARG A 4 -3.34 1.90 3.24
N TYR A 5 -2.16 2.53 3.24
CA TYR A 5 -1.04 2.16 4.10
C TYR A 5 -0.59 3.39 4.89
N ARG A 6 -0.75 3.35 6.21
CA ARG A 6 -0.59 4.55 7.06
C ARG A 6 -1.47 5.69 6.53
N ASN A 7 -0.91 6.87 6.29
CA ASN A 7 -1.64 8.03 5.79
C ASN A 7 -1.64 8.17 4.25
N ARG A 8 -1.44 7.08 3.49
CA ARG A 8 -1.24 7.15 2.03
C ARG A 8 -2.03 6.08 1.28
N ILE A 9 -2.55 6.46 0.12
CA ILE A 9 -3.09 5.51 -0.85
C ILE A 9 -1.92 4.87 -1.59
N VAL A 10 -1.97 3.55 -1.71
CA VAL A 10 -0.93 2.74 -2.33
C VAL A 10 -1.56 1.77 -3.30
N GLU A 11 -0.81 1.39 -4.33
CA GLU A 11 -1.18 0.32 -5.24
C GLU A 11 -0.50 -0.97 -4.83
N VAL A 12 -1.27 -2.05 -4.67
CA VAL A 12 -0.76 -3.41 -4.45
C VAL A 12 -0.37 -4.00 -5.80
N LEU A 13 0.91 -4.34 -5.95
CA LEU A 13 1.51 -4.87 -7.17
C LEU A 13 1.53 -6.40 -7.23
N GLY A 14 1.36 -7.08 -6.09
CA GLY A 14 1.33 -8.54 -6.01
C GLY A 14 2.03 -9.09 -4.77
N GLU A 15 2.09 -10.41 -4.68
CA GLU A 15 2.72 -11.13 -3.58
C GLU A 15 4.22 -10.87 -3.50
N ALA A 16 4.72 -10.81 -2.26
CA ALA A 16 6.13 -10.83 -1.94
C ALA A 16 6.43 -12.05 -1.05
N ARG A 17 7.65 -12.14 -0.54
CA ARG A 17 8.02 -13.26 0.34
C ARG A 17 7.27 -13.21 1.67
N GLY A 18 6.68 -14.34 2.05
CA GLY A 18 5.93 -14.51 3.31
C GLY A 18 4.55 -13.84 3.25
N GLN A 19 4.02 -13.41 4.39
CA GLN A 19 2.72 -12.70 4.47
C GLN A 19 2.84 -11.22 4.07
N ARG A 20 3.61 -10.94 3.02
CA ARG A 20 3.92 -9.59 2.55
C ARG A 20 3.50 -9.41 1.11
N VAL A 21 3.22 -8.16 0.75
CA VAL A 21 2.93 -7.75 -0.61
C VAL A 21 3.75 -6.55 -1.00
N MET A 22 4.08 -6.49 -2.29
CA MET A 22 4.72 -5.32 -2.87
C MET A 22 3.67 -4.24 -3.06
N ILE A 23 3.94 -3.06 -2.52
CA ILE A 23 3.16 -1.86 -2.75
C ILE A 23 3.98 -0.80 -3.48
N ARG A 24 3.28 0.06 -4.21
CA ARG A 24 3.77 1.28 -4.83
C ARG A 24 3.09 2.48 -4.19
N SER A 25 3.88 3.47 -3.79
CA SER A 25 3.38 4.68 -3.15
C SER A 25 4.14 5.91 -3.60
N ILE A 26 3.46 7.04 -3.71
CA ILE A 26 4.08 8.36 -3.82
C ILE A 26 4.32 8.91 -2.42
N HIS A 27 5.52 9.43 -2.20
CA HIS A 27 5.91 10.03 -0.93
C HIS A 27 5.74 11.56 -0.98
N ASP A 28 5.91 12.21 0.16
CA ASP A 28 5.72 13.67 0.28
C ASP A 28 6.75 14.47 -0.54
N ASP A 29 7.85 13.84 -0.92
CA ASP A 29 8.85 14.37 -1.86
C ASP A 29 8.48 14.15 -3.33
N GLY A 30 7.29 13.63 -3.62
CA GLY A 30 6.80 13.30 -4.95
C GLY A 30 7.43 12.04 -5.56
N VAL A 31 8.36 11.38 -4.87
CA VAL A 31 9.11 10.25 -5.42
C VAL A 31 8.34 8.94 -5.22
N GLU A 32 8.22 8.18 -6.30
CA GLU A 32 7.67 6.82 -6.26
C GLU A 32 8.63 5.89 -5.50
N ARG A 33 8.07 5.08 -4.58
CA ARG A 33 8.79 4.00 -3.93
C ARG A 33 8.00 2.71 -3.97
N ARG A 34 8.74 1.61 -4.10
CA ARG A 34 8.21 0.24 -3.99
C ARG A 34 8.71 -0.37 -2.70
N THR A 35 7.82 -0.96 -1.93
CA THR A 35 8.16 -1.52 -0.62
C THR A 35 7.32 -2.75 -0.35
N ALA A 36 7.95 -3.82 0.15
CA ALA A 36 7.21 -4.96 0.68
C ALA A 36 6.61 -4.57 2.03
N VAL A 37 5.33 -4.77 2.27
CA VAL A 37 4.66 -4.54 3.58
C VAL A 37 3.85 -5.77 3.97
N LYS A 38 3.51 -5.93 5.26
CA LYS A 38 2.62 -7.02 5.69
C LYS A 38 1.20 -6.75 5.18
N TRP A 39 0.51 -7.79 4.72
CA TRP A 39 -0.88 -7.66 4.23
C TRP A 39 -1.81 -7.03 5.28
N ILE A 40 -1.67 -7.42 6.55
CA ILE A 40 -2.48 -6.92 7.67
C ILE A 40 -2.33 -5.40 7.93
N ASN A 41 -1.32 -4.76 7.38
CA ASN A 41 -1.11 -3.32 7.52
C ASN A 41 -1.80 -2.51 6.41
N LEU A 42 -2.47 -3.18 5.47
CA LEU A 42 -3.23 -2.55 4.40
C LEU A 42 -4.71 -2.50 4.79
N LEU A 43 -5.31 -1.31 4.66
CA LEU A 43 -6.74 -1.12 4.82
C LEU A 43 -7.40 -0.96 3.44
N PRO A 44 -8.62 -1.50 3.24
CA PRO A 44 -9.37 -1.26 2.01
C PRO A 44 -9.71 0.24 1.90
N VAL A 45 -9.63 0.80 0.69
CA VAL A 45 -9.93 2.22 0.45
C VAL A 45 -11.39 2.53 0.75
N ASP A 46 -12.29 1.57 0.54
CA ASP A 46 -13.73 1.72 0.73
C ASP A 46 -14.14 1.89 2.21
N ALA A 47 -13.23 1.65 3.17
CA ALA A 47 -13.52 1.84 4.59
C ALA A 47 -13.43 3.31 5.05
N GLU A 48 -12.94 4.23 4.21
CA GLU A 48 -12.75 5.65 4.54
C GLU A 48 -13.34 6.61 3.49
N LEU A 49 -14.05 6.07 2.49
CA LEU A 49 -14.91 6.90 1.65
C LEU A 49 -16.21 7.11 2.43
N PHE A 50 -16.56 8.37 2.69
CA PHE A 50 -17.71 8.91 3.43
C PHE A 50 -17.49 9.16 4.93
#